data_AF-A0A9Q6I5F6-F1
#
_entry.id   AF-A0A9Q6I5F6-F1
#
_cell.length_a   1.000
_cell.length_b   1.000
_cell.length_c   1.000
_cell.angle_alpha   90.00
_cell.angle_beta   90.00
_cell.angle_gamma   90.00
#
_symmetry.space_group_name_H-M   'P 1'
#
loop_
_entity.id
_entity.type
_entity.pdbx_description
1 polymer ?
#
loop_
_entity_poly.entity_id
_entity_poly.type
_entity_poly.pdbx_seq_one_letter_code
_entity_poly.pdbx_strand_id
1 'polypeptide(L)'
;MKTLMLLLCLLLLPSLSYAACALPASSASFGSVTTFVANTTVSSTSTNADVNCGAGSALSLLSNNQITFQLTSASNANGTRGILKRSGDTGSDNIPVRLCTDSACASELTIGGPAFVYNSATLINLAGLLGSLNFAIPVYLRTLTGQTVAAGTYTVTLNMTVTYNICTSVSAVGLCLTPQTGSGVIPITVTVVLSNDCTAITAPNISFGSAPLVASFGSVSQTINVLCSKGSTYTVGLSNGNNAVSSVRNMASGTNRLSYEIYKGTTSNRWGPSGTERVSSTAADTVSTDGLTRSYNYTARVLTTQNTPPAGNYTDSVVVDIAF
;
A
#
# COMPACT_ATOMS: atom_id res chain seq x y z
N MET A 1 37.60 60.25 -22.56
CA MET A 1 36.47 59.94 -23.48
C MET A 1 36.52 58.53 -24.08
N LYS A 2 37.69 57.93 -24.37
CA LYS A 2 37.78 56.54 -24.90
C LYS A 2 37.43 55.45 -23.88
N THR A 3 37.68 55.66 -22.59
CA THR A 3 37.36 54.70 -21.50
C THR A 3 35.87 54.66 -21.14
N LEU A 4 35.13 55.76 -21.35
CA LEU A 4 33.69 55.82 -21.08
C LEU A 4 32.86 55.11 -22.17
N MET A 5 33.40 55.03 -23.39
CA MET A 5 32.77 54.37 -24.52
C MET A 5 32.92 52.83 -24.50
N LEU A 6 33.93 52.32 -23.78
CA LEU A 6 34.12 50.88 -23.58
C LEU A 6 33.17 50.32 -22.49
N LEU A 7 32.86 51.13 -21.47
CA LEU A 7 31.97 50.73 -20.37
C LEU A 7 30.49 50.69 -20.80
N LEU A 8 30.09 51.55 -21.74
CA LEU A 8 28.72 51.56 -22.28
C LEU A 8 28.46 50.38 -23.23
N CYS A 9 29.50 49.83 -23.88
CA CYS A 9 29.38 48.64 -24.73
C CYS A 9 29.21 47.35 -23.90
N LEU A 10 29.71 47.30 -22.66
CA LEU A 10 29.50 46.13 -21.77
C LEU A 10 28.10 46.06 -21.15
N LEU A 11 27.37 47.18 -21.07
CA LEU A 11 25.99 47.26 -20.59
C LEU A 11 24.94 46.90 -21.66
N LEU A 12 25.37 46.68 -22.91
CA LEU A 12 24.57 46.29 -24.06
C LEU A 12 24.73 44.81 -24.43
N LEU A 13 25.52 44.03 -23.67
CA LEU A 13 25.41 42.58 -23.73
C LEU A 13 24.20 42.20 -22.87
N PRO A 14 23.02 41.88 -23.44
CA PRO A 14 22.03 41.16 -22.67
C PRO A 14 22.75 39.93 -22.13
N SER A 15 22.77 39.75 -20.81
CA SER A 15 23.06 38.46 -20.23
C SER A 15 22.06 37.50 -20.86
N LEU A 16 22.51 36.75 -21.86
CA LEU A 16 21.81 35.57 -22.39
C LEU A 16 21.85 34.53 -21.27
N SER A 17 21.07 34.76 -20.20
CA SER A 17 20.71 33.71 -19.28
C SER A 17 19.76 32.82 -20.05
N TYR A 18 20.27 31.76 -20.66
CA TYR A 18 19.44 30.67 -21.13
C TYR A 18 18.74 30.11 -19.90
N ALA A 19 17.45 30.44 -19.73
CA ALA A 19 16.64 29.83 -18.70
C ALA A 19 16.51 28.35 -19.07
N ALA A 20 17.19 27.46 -18.33
CA ALA A 20 16.98 26.01 -18.46
C ALA A 20 15.50 25.69 -18.19
N CYS A 21 14.96 24.62 -18.81
CA CYS A 21 13.60 24.19 -18.45
C CYS A 21 13.58 23.80 -16.97
N ALA A 22 12.58 24.26 -16.23
CA ALA A 22 12.38 23.87 -14.85
C ALA A 22 11.76 22.46 -14.79
N LEU A 23 12.30 21.63 -13.91
CA LEU A 23 11.93 20.23 -13.70
C LEU A 23 11.51 20.04 -12.23
N PRO A 24 10.32 20.52 -11.82
CA PRO A 24 9.88 20.43 -10.43
C PRO A 24 9.69 18.96 -10.01
N ALA A 25 9.80 18.71 -8.71
CA ALA A 25 9.47 17.40 -8.14
C ALA A 25 7.98 17.10 -8.28
N SER A 26 7.65 15.83 -8.46
CA SER A 26 6.27 15.35 -8.57
C SER A 26 5.97 14.36 -7.45
N SER A 27 4.69 14.19 -7.12
CA SER A 27 4.25 13.18 -6.16
C SER A 27 3.05 12.40 -6.67
N ALA A 28 2.96 11.14 -6.26
CA ALA A 28 1.83 10.27 -6.53
C ALA A 28 1.48 9.45 -5.28
N SER A 29 0.20 9.14 -5.10
CA SER A 29 -0.25 8.28 -4.01
C SER A 29 -1.21 7.22 -4.53
N PHE A 30 -1.05 5.99 -4.04
CA PHE A 30 -2.02 4.91 -4.22
C PHE A 30 -3.14 4.96 -3.16
N GLY A 31 -3.11 5.94 -2.25
CA GLY A 31 -4.07 6.08 -1.16
C GLY A 31 -3.87 5.05 -0.05
N SER A 32 -4.97 4.68 0.61
CA SER A 32 -4.99 3.75 1.74
C SER A 32 -5.73 2.46 1.38
N VAL A 33 -5.08 1.32 1.57
CA VAL A 33 -5.66 -0.02 1.35
C VAL A 33 -5.20 -0.99 2.45
N THR A 34 -5.89 -2.11 2.64
CA THR A 34 -5.41 -3.14 3.58
C THR A 34 -4.22 -3.90 3.00
N THR A 35 -3.40 -4.52 3.85
CA THR A 35 -2.26 -5.35 3.37
C THR A 35 -2.71 -6.50 2.47
N PHE A 36 -3.93 -7.03 2.66
CA PHE A 36 -4.47 -8.09 1.81
C PHE A 36 -4.86 -7.59 0.43
N VAL A 37 -5.54 -6.43 0.34
CA VAL A 37 -5.88 -5.82 -0.95
C VAL A 37 -4.62 -5.48 -1.74
N ALA A 38 -3.60 -4.94 -1.09
CA ALA A 38 -2.31 -4.66 -1.73
C ALA A 38 -1.61 -5.95 -2.24
N ASN A 39 -1.83 -7.08 -1.58
CA ASN A 39 -1.30 -8.37 -1.99
C ASN A 39 -2.06 -8.94 -3.20
N THR A 40 -3.38 -8.81 -3.27
CA THR A 40 -4.21 -9.47 -4.30
C THR A 40 -4.57 -8.60 -5.49
N THR A 41 -4.51 -7.28 -5.35
CA THR A 41 -5.05 -6.33 -6.32
C THR A 41 -4.00 -5.28 -6.72
N VAL A 42 -3.84 -5.09 -8.03
CA VAL A 42 -2.98 -4.02 -8.56
C VAL A 42 -3.64 -2.67 -8.28
N SER A 43 -2.91 -1.78 -7.62
CA SER A 43 -3.29 -0.38 -7.46
C SER A 43 -2.63 0.45 -8.56
N SER A 44 -3.36 1.41 -9.12
CA SER A 44 -2.86 2.32 -10.15
C SER A 44 -3.09 3.77 -9.75
N THR A 45 -2.13 4.64 -10.05
CA THR A 45 -2.24 6.09 -9.87
C THR A 45 -1.46 6.78 -11.00
N SER A 46 -1.60 8.09 -11.14
CA SER A 46 -0.83 8.87 -12.11
C SER A 46 -0.39 10.20 -11.50
N THR A 47 0.65 10.78 -12.10
CA THR A 47 1.10 12.14 -11.80
C THR A 47 1.69 12.75 -13.06
N ASN A 48 1.97 14.03 -13.06
CA ASN A 48 2.59 14.70 -14.18
C ASN A 48 4.09 14.87 -13.92
N ALA A 49 4.89 14.57 -14.93
CA ALA A 49 6.28 14.95 -15.00
C ALA A 49 6.37 16.26 -15.79
N ASP A 50 6.48 17.37 -15.06
CA ASP A 50 6.41 18.70 -15.65
C ASP A 50 7.78 19.11 -16.24
N VAL A 51 7.76 19.53 -17.51
CA VAL A 51 8.93 20.10 -18.19
C VAL A 51 8.58 21.52 -18.61
N ASN A 52 9.07 22.49 -17.85
CA ASN A 52 8.64 23.88 -17.95
C ASN A 52 9.69 24.72 -18.67
N CYS A 53 9.57 24.85 -19.99
CA CYS A 53 10.53 25.59 -20.82
C CYS A 53 10.15 27.07 -21.02
N GLY A 54 9.06 27.54 -20.39
CA GLY A 54 8.67 28.94 -20.38
C GLY A 54 7.72 29.34 -21.50
N ALA A 55 7.80 30.60 -21.92
CA ALA A 55 6.94 31.15 -22.97
C ALA A 55 7.40 30.70 -24.36
N GLY A 56 6.43 30.40 -25.23
CA GLY A 56 6.68 30.07 -26.63
C GLY A 56 5.37 30.03 -27.41
N SER A 57 5.38 29.37 -28.57
CA SER A 57 4.18 29.18 -29.38
C SER A 57 4.08 27.73 -29.82
N ALA A 58 2.88 27.19 -30.01
CA ALA A 58 2.72 25.83 -30.53
C ALA A 58 3.37 25.66 -31.93
N LEU A 59 3.50 26.75 -32.68
CA LEU A 59 4.21 26.79 -33.97
C LEU A 59 5.70 26.45 -33.82
N SER A 60 6.32 26.73 -32.67
CA SER A 60 7.72 26.37 -32.44
C SER A 60 7.92 24.86 -32.29
N LEU A 61 6.84 24.12 -31.98
CA LEU A 61 6.87 22.66 -31.90
C LEU A 61 6.87 21.95 -33.25
N LEU A 62 6.65 22.66 -34.37
CA LEU A 62 6.73 22.11 -35.72
C LEU A 62 8.18 21.79 -36.17
N SER A 63 9.17 22.30 -35.44
CA SER A 63 10.58 21.92 -35.63
C SER A 63 10.92 20.64 -34.83
N ASN A 64 12.17 20.17 -34.89
CA ASN A 64 12.60 18.94 -34.21
C ASN A 64 12.65 19.11 -32.68
N ASN A 65 11.50 18.97 -32.04
CA ASN A 65 11.31 19.07 -30.60
C ASN A 65 11.21 17.67 -29.99
N GLN A 66 11.92 17.45 -28.90
CA GLN A 66 11.87 16.17 -28.22
C GLN A 66 12.08 16.31 -26.71
N ILE A 67 11.37 15.49 -25.96
CA ILE A 67 11.58 15.26 -24.54
C ILE A 67 11.78 13.77 -24.33
N THR A 68 12.86 13.40 -23.67
CA THR A 68 13.25 12.02 -23.45
C THR A 68 13.23 11.72 -21.95
N PHE A 69 12.46 10.71 -21.55
CA PHE A 69 12.39 10.23 -20.17
C PHE A 69 13.18 8.93 -20.01
N GLN A 70 13.97 8.84 -18.94
CA GLN A 70 14.63 7.61 -18.55
C GLN A 70 14.62 7.48 -17.03
N LEU A 71 14.20 6.32 -16.50
CA LEU A 71 14.31 6.06 -15.08
C LEU A 71 15.76 5.67 -14.76
N THR A 72 16.46 6.50 -13.98
CA THR A 72 17.91 6.32 -13.75
C THR A 72 18.20 5.68 -12.41
N SER A 73 17.43 6.00 -11.38
CA SER A 73 17.58 5.40 -10.05
C SER A 73 16.28 5.48 -9.25
N ALA A 74 16.25 4.80 -8.12
CA ALA A 74 15.21 4.94 -7.11
C ALA A 74 15.85 4.96 -5.72
N SER A 75 15.21 5.61 -4.75
CA SER A 75 15.68 5.62 -3.36
C SER A 75 15.78 4.21 -2.77
N ASN A 76 14.90 3.31 -3.21
CA ASN A 76 14.94 1.89 -2.91
C ASN A 76 14.62 1.11 -4.20
N ALA A 77 15.41 0.08 -4.51
CA ALA A 77 15.24 -0.74 -5.71
C ALA A 77 15.49 -2.23 -5.41
N ASN A 78 14.87 -3.08 -6.20
CA ASN A 78 15.22 -4.50 -6.30
C ASN A 78 15.41 -4.83 -7.78
N GLY A 79 16.65 -5.14 -8.17
CA GLY A 79 17.04 -5.25 -9.57
C GLY A 79 16.80 -3.94 -10.31
N THR A 80 16.06 -3.99 -11.43
CA THR A 80 15.77 -2.83 -12.28
C THR A 80 14.47 -2.11 -11.92
N ARG A 81 13.85 -2.42 -10.77
CA ARG A 81 12.55 -1.85 -10.38
C ARG A 81 12.63 -1.13 -9.05
N GLY A 82 11.98 0.03 -8.97
CA GLY A 82 11.77 0.75 -7.72
C GLY A 82 10.85 0.00 -6.77
N ILE A 83 11.14 0.04 -5.48
CA ILE A 83 10.34 -0.60 -4.44
C ILE A 83 9.91 0.42 -3.40
N LEU A 84 8.63 0.43 -3.05
CA LEU A 84 8.10 1.14 -1.89
C LEU A 84 8.61 0.43 -0.63
N LYS A 85 9.20 1.19 0.31
CA LYS A 85 9.63 0.71 1.62
C LYS A 85 9.16 1.64 2.74
N ARG A 86 9.03 1.13 3.95
CA ARG A 86 8.88 1.96 5.14
C ARG A 86 10.19 2.67 5.45
N SER A 87 10.11 3.92 5.93
CA SER A 87 11.29 4.67 6.34
C SER A 87 12.06 3.92 7.43
N GLY A 88 13.37 3.76 7.24
CA GLY A 88 14.26 3.07 8.18
C GLY A 88 14.16 1.55 8.19
N ASP A 89 13.32 0.94 7.35
CA ASP A 89 13.12 -0.51 7.32
C ASP A 89 14.12 -1.20 6.38
N THR A 90 14.99 -2.05 6.93
CA THR A 90 15.91 -2.90 6.16
C THR A 90 15.36 -4.31 5.90
N GLY A 91 14.13 -4.59 6.35
CA GLY A 91 13.46 -5.88 6.23
C GLY A 91 13.00 -6.21 4.81
N SER A 92 12.30 -7.34 4.70
CA SER A 92 11.81 -7.91 3.43
C SER A 92 10.49 -7.31 2.93
N ASP A 93 9.91 -6.37 3.67
CA ASP A 93 8.64 -5.72 3.31
C ASP A 93 8.85 -4.71 2.19
N ASN A 94 8.66 -5.17 0.95
CA ASN A 94 8.90 -4.41 -0.26
C ASN A 94 7.67 -4.50 -1.18
N ILE A 95 7.22 -3.37 -1.73
CA ILE A 95 6.14 -3.36 -2.73
C ILE A 95 6.70 -2.81 -4.04
N PRO A 96 6.93 -3.65 -5.07
CA PRO A 96 7.44 -3.18 -6.35
C PRO A 96 6.46 -2.22 -7.04
N VAL A 97 7.00 -1.19 -7.68
CA VAL A 97 6.24 -0.20 -8.45
C VAL A 97 6.78 -0.11 -9.87
N ARG A 98 5.87 -0.14 -10.84
CA ARG A 98 6.15 0.18 -12.24
C ARG A 98 5.89 1.65 -12.49
N LEU A 99 6.79 2.28 -13.24
CA LEU A 99 6.61 3.60 -13.83
C LEU A 99 6.39 3.41 -15.33
N CYS A 100 5.31 3.95 -15.86
CA CYS A 100 4.87 3.73 -17.23
C CYS A 100 4.55 5.05 -17.92
N THR A 101 4.74 5.09 -19.25
CA THR A 101 4.45 6.27 -20.08
C THR A 101 3.04 6.26 -20.67
N ASP A 102 2.31 5.16 -20.51
CA ASP A 102 0.92 5.01 -20.94
C ASP A 102 0.03 4.42 -19.84
N SER A 103 -1.27 4.68 -19.93
CA SER A 103 -2.25 4.27 -18.92
C SER A 103 -2.47 2.76 -18.86
N ALA A 104 -2.21 2.02 -19.96
CA ALA A 104 -2.25 0.56 -20.00
C ALA A 104 -0.97 -0.07 -19.44
N CYS A 105 0.09 0.73 -19.26
CA CYS A 105 1.42 0.34 -18.82
C CYS A 105 2.06 -0.68 -19.78
N ALA A 106 1.91 -0.45 -21.08
CA ALA A 106 2.57 -1.22 -22.13
C ALA A 106 4.07 -0.87 -22.23
N SER A 107 4.42 0.38 -21.95
CA SER A 107 5.80 0.88 -21.91
C SER A 107 6.22 1.18 -20.47
N GLU A 108 6.96 0.24 -19.85
CA GLU A 108 7.56 0.41 -18.52
C GLU A 108 8.95 1.04 -18.63
N LEU A 109 9.18 2.12 -17.87
CA LEU A 109 10.50 2.67 -17.61
C LEU A 109 11.14 1.92 -16.45
N THR A 110 12.12 1.08 -16.76
CA THR A 110 12.93 0.36 -15.76
C THR A 110 14.20 1.14 -15.42
N ILE A 111 14.75 0.94 -14.22
CA ILE A 111 15.97 1.58 -13.75
C ILE A 111 17.14 1.17 -14.66
N GLY A 112 17.78 2.15 -15.29
CA GLY A 112 18.86 1.92 -16.26
C GLY A 112 18.39 1.33 -17.59
N GLY A 113 17.08 1.23 -17.79
CA GLY A 113 16.46 0.72 -19.00
C GLY A 113 16.48 1.71 -20.17
N PRO A 114 15.86 1.35 -21.32
CA PRO A 114 15.76 2.23 -22.47
C PRO A 114 14.98 3.50 -22.14
N ALA A 115 15.38 4.60 -22.77
CA ALA A 115 14.65 5.86 -22.65
C ALA A 115 13.41 5.88 -23.56
N PHE A 116 12.38 6.61 -23.16
CA PHE A 116 11.18 6.85 -23.95
C PHE A 116 11.18 8.29 -24.49
N VAL A 117 10.95 8.44 -25.80
CA VAL A 117 11.04 9.72 -26.49
C VAL A 117 9.65 10.23 -26.86
N TYR A 118 9.29 11.38 -26.31
CA TYR A 118 8.13 12.18 -26.73
C TYR A 118 8.55 13.10 -27.88
N ASN A 119 7.98 12.86 -29.05
CA ASN A 119 8.27 13.63 -30.26
C ASN A 119 7.39 14.89 -30.35
N SER A 120 7.72 15.77 -31.30
CA SER A 120 6.97 17.00 -31.59
C SER A 120 5.45 16.81 -31.63
N ALA A 121 4.93 15.76 -32.27
CA ALA A 121 3.48 15.54 -32.38
C ALA A 121 2.82 15.32 -31.02
N THR A 122 3.46 14.53 -30.14
CA THR A 122 2.98 14.34 -28.76
C THR A 122 3.05 15.63 -27.95
N LEU A 123 4.12 16.41 -28.11
CA LEU A 123 4.31 17.67 -27.41
C LEU A 123 3.31 18.75 -27.86
N ILE A 124 2.96 18.80 -29.14
CA ILE A 124 1.92 19.69 -29.68
C ILE A 124 0.56 19.41 -29.03
N ASN A 125 0.20 18.13 -28.90
CA ASN A 125 -1.06 17.73 -28.26
C ASN A 125 -1.09 18.13 -26.77
N LEU A 126 0.05 18.10 -26.08
CA LEU A 126 0.15 18.50 -24.67
C LEU A 126 0.18 20.01 -24.47
N ALA A 127 0.85 20.77 -25.34
CA ALA A 127 0.96 22.23 -25.25
C ALA A 127 -0.37 22.95 -25.51
N GLY A 128 -1.31 22.27 -26.19
CA GLY A 128 -2.61 22.81 -26.57
C GLY A 128 -2.50 23.96 -27.59
N LEU A 129 -3.67 24.46 -28.03
CA LEU A 129 -3.75 25.47 -29.09
C LEU A 129 -3.17 26.84 -28.68
N LEU A 130 -3.06 27.11 -27.37
CA LEU A 130 -2.60 28.38 -26.82
C LEU A 130 -1.06 28.46 -26.65
N GLY A 131 -0.31 27.39 -26.94
CA GLY A 131 1.11 27.47 -27.24
C GLY A 131 2.09 27.65 -26.08
N SER A 132 1.73 27.27 -24.86
CA SER A 132 2.70 27.20 -23.75
C SER A 132 3.72 26.08 -23.97
N LEU A 133 5.00 26.33 -23.69
CA LEU A 133 6.07 25.30 -23.73
C LEU A 133 6.32 24.68 -22.34
N ASN A 134 5.26 24.63 -21.54
CA ASN A 134 5.23 23.92 -20.27
C ASN A 134 4.43 22.63 -20.48
N PHE A 135 5.12 21.50 -20.41
CA PHE A 135 4.55 20.19 -20.74
C PHE A 135 4.26 19.44 -19.45
N ALA A 136 2.98 19.26 -19.14
CA ALA A 136 2.53 18.36 -18.08
C ALA A 136 2.38 16.95 -18.65
N ILE A 137 3.47 16.17 -18.63
CA ILE A 137 3.51 14.84 -19.27
C ILE A 137 3.00 13.79 -18.27
N PRO A 138 1.85 13.13 -18.51
CA PRO A 138 1.33 12.15 -17.56
C PRO A 138 2.23 10.91 -17.53
N VAL A 139 2.57 10.48 -16.33
CA VAL A 139 3.21 9.20 -16.06
C VAL A 139 2.32 8.38 -15.14
N TYR A 140 2.33 7.07 -15.34
CA TYR A 140 1.40 6.14 -14.70
C TYR A 140 2.18 5.20 -13.80
N LEU A 141 1.68 4.99 -12.60
CA LEU A 141 2.29 4.12 -11.62
C LEU A 141 1.38 2.95 -11.29
N ARG A 142 1.97 1.77 -11.15
CA ARG A 142 1.24 0.55 -10.79
C ARG A 142 2.02 -0.30 -9.79
N THR A 143 1.34 -0.79 -8.76
CA THR A 143 1.91 -1.80 -7.85
C THR A 143 1.93 -3.19 -8.50
N LEU A 144 2.66 -4.13 -7.88
CA LEU A 144 2.57 -5.55 -8.17
C LEU A 144 1.95 -6.30 -6.99
N THR A 145 1.24 -7.39 -7.31
CA THR A 145 0.63 -8.31 -6.36
C THR A 145 1.63 -9.37 -5.86
N GLY A 146 1.22 -10.18 -4.88
CA GLY A 146 2.02 -11.28 -4.33
C GLY A 146 2.97 -10.89 -3.20
N GLN A 147 2.88 -9.66 -2.69
CA GLN A 147 3.75 -9.18 -1.60
C GLN A 147 3.06 -9.34 -0.25
N THR A 148 3.68 -10.11 0.65
CA THR A 148 3.22 -10.25 2.05
C THR A 148 4.01 -9.30 2.93
N VAL A 149 3.41 -8.14 3.21
CA VAL A 149 4.04 -7.04 3.95
C VAL A 149 3.20 -6.64 5.17
N ALA A 150 3.84 -6.08 6.19
CA ALA A 150 3.14 -5.55 7.37
C ALA A 150 2.50 -4.18 7.08
N ALA A 151 1.57 -3.75 7.92
CA ALA A 151 0.98 -2.42 7.81
C ALA A 151 2.01 -1.29 7.99
N GLY A 152 1.67 -0.10 7.52
CA GLY A 152 2.49 1.10 7.63
C GLY A 152 2.47 1.96 6.38
N THR A 153 3.20 3.07 6.42
CA THR A 153 3.34 3.98 5.28
C THR A 153 4.59 3.63 4.50
N TYR A 154 4.42 3.30 3.21
CA TYR A 154 5.52 2.96 2.33
C TYR A 154 5.77 4.09 1.33
N THR A 155 7.04 4.36 1.06
CA THR A 155 7.48 5.42 0.16
C THR A 155 8.65 4.99 -0.73
N VAL A 156 8.73 5.57 -1.92
CA VAL A 156 9.89 5.49 -2.81
C VAL A 156 9.99 6.78 -3.61
N THR A 157 11.21 7.27 -3.82
CA THR A 157 11.46 8.35 -4.77
C THR A 157 12.09 7.75 -6.02
N LEU A 158 11.40 7.88 -7.16
CA LEU A 158 11.88 7.48 -8.48
C LEU A 158 12.57 8.68 -9.12
N ASN A 159 13.85 8.55 -9.47
CA ASN A 159 14.64 9.62 -10.08
C ASN A 159 14.62 9.44 -11.60
N MET A 160 13.74 10.20 -12.25
CA MET A 160 13.60 10.17 -13.70
C MET A 160 14.47 11.26 -14.33
N THR A 161 15.47 10.86 -15.10
CA THR A 161 16.24 11.78 -15.92
C THR A 161 15.39 12.22 -17.11
N VAL A 162 15.39 13.53 -17.32
CA VAL A 162 14.74 14.18 -18.45
C VAL A 162 15.81 14.88 -19.27
N THR A 163 15.86 14.57 -20.55
CA THR A 163 16.66 15.30 -21.54
C THR A 163 15.69 15.98 -22.50
N TYR A 164 15.87 17.27 -22.75
CA TYR A 164 14.98 18.04 -23.59
C TYR A 164 15.75 18.79 -24.69
N ASN A 165 15.10 18.94 -25.83
CA ASN A 165 15.47 19.85 -26.91
C ASN A 165 14.19 20.51 -27.40
N ILE A 166 13.93 21.72 -26.91
CA ILE A 166 12.71 22.47 -27.19
C ILE A 166 13.07 23.78 -27.88
N CYS A 167 12.43 24.03 -29.01
CA CYS A 167 12.52 25.28 -29.71
C CYS A 167 11.58 26.31 -29.08
N THR A 168 12.11 27.42 -28.56
CA THR A 168 11.31 28.46 -27.93
C THR A 168 10.88 29.58 -28.89
N SER A 169 11.57 29.73 -30.03
CA SER A 169 11.19 30.67 -31.08
C SER A 169 11.51 30.14 -32.48
N VAL A 170 10.61 30.41 -33.42
CA VAL A 170 10.77 30.01 -34.83
C VAL A 170 10.82 31.24 -35.74
N SER A 171 11.61 31.12 -36.81
CA SER A 171 11.62 32.09 -37.91
C SER A 171 10.37 31.97 -38.79
N ALA A 172 10.12 32.97 -39.63
CA ALA A 172 9.03 32.95 -40.61
C ALA A 172 9.11 31.78 -41.61
N VAL A 173 10.27 31.12 -41.73
CA VAL A 173 10.50 29.93 -42.58
C VAL A 173 10.51 28.62 -41.78
N GLY A 174 10.10 28.65 -40.49
CA GLY A 174 9.96 27.45 -39.65
C GLY A 174 11.25 26.93 -39.01
N LEU A 175 12.39 27.61 -39.19
CA LEU A 175 13.65 27.24 -38.53
C LEU A 175 13.65 27.66 -37.06
N CYS A 176 14.21 26.82 -36.20
CA CYS A 176 14.40 27.12 -34.79
C CYS A 176 15.50 28.16 -34.58
N LEU A 177 15.17 29.29 -33.96
CA LEU A 177 16.12 30.36 -33.68
C LEU A 177 16.75 30.22 -32.29
N THR A 178 15.98 29.73 -31.33
CA THR A 178 16.40 29.57 -29.93
C THR A 178 16.09 28.17 -29.43
N PRO A 179 16.98 27.19 -29.68
CA PRO A 179 16.86 25.88 -29.06
C PRO A 179 17.24 25.97 -27.57
N GLN A 180 16.38 25.41 -26.73
CA GLN A 180 16.62 25.20 -25.32
C GLN A 180 16.90 23.72 -25.12
N THR A 181 18.17 23.40 -24.89
CA THR A 181 18.64 22.04 -24.65
C THR A 181 19.16 21.90 -23.24
N GLY A 182 18.98 20.73 -22.65
CA GLY A 182 19.47 20.47 -21.31
C GLY A 182 19.02 19.11 -20.79
N SER A 183 19.50 18.79 -19.61
CA SER A 183 19.10 17.60 -18.87
C SER A 183 18.96 17.92 -17.39
N GLY A 184 18.16 17.12 -16.71
CA GLY A 184 18.03 17.17 -15.25
C GLY A 184 17.18 16.00 -14.76
N VAL A 185 16.80 16.03 -13.48
CA VAL A 185 16.07 14.94 -12.84
C VAL A 185 14.76 15.47 -12.29
N ILE A 186 13.67 14.77 -12.60
CA ILE A 186 12.39 14.90 -11.92
C ILE A 186 12.32 13.80 -10.85
N PRO A 187 12.45 14.14 -9.56
CA PRO A 187 12.19 13.19 -8.50
C PRO A 187 10.68 13.01 -8.33
N ILE A 188 10.21 11.77 -8.42
CA ILE A 188 8.80 11.40 -8.25
C ILE A 188 8.66 10.64 -6.93
N THR A 189 8.08 11.27 -5.91
CA THR A 189 7.80 10.61 -4.63
C THR A 189 6.46 9.87 -4.68
N VAL A 190 6.51 8.57 -4.46
CA VAL A 190 5.36 7.66 -4.53
C VAL A 190 5.05 7.13 -3.14
N THR A 191 3.78 7.14 -2.75
CA THR A 191 3.35 6.70 -1.42
C THR A 191 2.17 5.74 -1.45
N VAL A 192 2.08 4.86 -0.45
CA VAL A 192 0.89 4.07 -0.12
C VAL A 192 0.80 3.87 1.38
N VAL A 193 -0.41 3.91 1.92
CA VAL A 193 -0.67 3.60 3.33
C VAL A 193 -1.34 2.24 3.41
N LEU A 194 -0.70 1.30 4.11
CA LEU A 194 -1.25 -0.03 4.35
C LEU A 194 -1.79 -0.14 5.77
N SER A 195 -3.05 -0.55 5.91
CA SER A 195 -3.68 -0.82 7.21
C SER A 195 -3.70 -2.30 7.56
N ASN A 196 -3.73 -2.60 8.86
CA ASN A 196 -3.97 -3.95 9.35
C ASN A 196 -5.39 -4.39 9.02
N ASP A 197 -5.57 -5.69 8.83
CA ASP A 197 -6.85 -6.33 8.55
C ASP A 197 -6.78 -7.81 8.97
N CYS A 198 -7.94 -8.44 9.17
CA CYS A 198 -8.08 -9.85 9.47
C CYS A 198 -9.21 -10.42 8.60
N THR A 199 -8.85 -11.25 7.63
CA THR A 199 -9.76 -11.66 6.56
C THR A 199 -10.45 -12.98 6.81
N ALA A 200 -9.93 -13.81 7.74
CA ALA A 200 -10.56 -15.08 8.09
C ALA A 200 -10.37 -15.42 9.57
N ILE A 201 -11.44 -15.94 10.17
CA ILE A 201 -11.45 -16.59 11.48
C ILE A 201 -12.07 -17.97 11.27
N THR A 202 -11.29 -19.02 11.52
CA THR A 202 -11.76 -20.41 11.46
C THR A 202 -11.89 -20.93 12.88
N ALA A 203 -13.13 -21.05 13.36
CA ALA A 203 -13.47 -21.60 14.66
C ALA A 203 -14.36 -22.84 14.48
N PRO A 204 -13.87 -24.06 14.78
CA PRO A 204 -14.65 -25.28 14.66
C PRO A 204 -15.78 -25.33 15.70
N ASN A 205 -16.86 -26.05 15.37
CA ASN A 205 -17.94 -26.32 16.30
C ASN A 205 -17.45 -27.23 17.44
N ILE A 206 -17.86 -26.89 18.67
CA ILE A 206 -17.62 -27.70 19.85
C ILE A 206 -18.80 -28.66 20.02
N SER A 207 -18.50 -29.96 20.18
CA SER A 207 -19.50 -30.97 20.54
C SER A 207 -19.03 -31.75 21.75
N PHE A 208 -19.74 -31.63 22.87
CA PHE A 208 -19.48 -32.39 24.09
C PHE A 208 -20.00 -33.83 24.03
N GLY A 209 -20.73 -34.20 22.98
CA GLY A 209 -21.37 -35.50 22.86
C GLY A 209 -22.58 -35.63 23.79
N SER A 210 -22.78 -36.83 24.35
CA SER A 210 -23.91 -37.14 25.23
C SER A 210 -23.43 -37.79 26.51
N ALA A 211 -24.00 -37.39 27.64
CA ALA A 211 -23.69 -37.97 28.94
C ALA A 211 -24.94 -37.93 29.84
N PRO A 212 -25.12 -38.91 30.73
CA PRO A 212 -26.26 -38.96 31.65
C PRO A 212 -26.12 -37.99 32.83
N LEU A 213 -24.89 -37.60 33.17
CA LEU A 213 -24.57 -36.69 34.29
C LEU A 213 -23.60 -35.62 33.81
N VAL A 214 -23.69 -34.43 34.41
CA VAL A 214 -22.81 -33.29 34.06
C VAL A 214 -21.33 -33.61 34.26
N ALA A 215 -21.00 -34.43 35.26
CA ALA A 215 -19.62 -34.85 35.55
C ALA A 215 -19.05 -35.87 34.56
N SER A 216 -19.89 -36.45 33.69
CA SER A 216 -19.49 -37.48 32.73
C SER A 216 -19.20 -36.93 31.33
N PHE A 217 -19.41 -35.62 31.09
CA PHE A 217 -18.99 -34.99 29.84
C PHE A 217 -17.46 -34.86 29.80
N GLY A 218 -16.87 -35.33 28.70
CA GLY A 218 -15.45 -35.12 28.42
C GLY A 218 -15.17 -33.66 28.03
N SER A 219 -13.92 -33.22 28.23
CA SER A 219 -13.45 -31.95 27.69
C SER A 219 -13.18 -32.05 26.19
N VAL A 220 -13.42 -30.97 25.46
CA VAL A 220 -13.15 -30.87 24.01
C VAL A 220 -11.98 -29.92 23.80
N SER A 221 -10.90 -30.40 23.19
CA SER A 221 -9.74 -29.56 22.84
C SER A 221 -9.70 -29.32 21.34
N GLN A 222 -9.63 -28.06 20.94
CA GLN A 222 -9.66 -27.61 19.55
C GLN A 222 -8.82 -26.34 19.38
N THR A 223 -8.77 -25.81 18.16
CA THR A 223 -7.95 -24.66 17.79
C THR A 223 -8.78 -23.65 16.99
N ILE A 224 -8.62 -22.37 17.29
CA ILE A 224 -9.10 -21.25 16.46
C ILE A 224 -7.93 -20.76 15.62
N ASN A 225 -8.13 -20.63 14.31
CA ASN A 225 -7.15 -20.03 13.41
C ASN A 225 -7.60 -18.65 12.98
N VAL A 226 -6.67 -17.70 12.99
CA VAL A 226 -6.92 -16.31 12.64
C VAL A 226 -5.91 -15.89 11.59
N LEU A 227 -6.40 -15.42 10.44
CA LEU A 227 -5.60 -14.89 9.33
C LEU A 227 -5.63 -13.36 9.38
N CYS A 228 -4.52 -12.74 9.77
CA CYS A 228 -4.38 -11.29 9.87
C CYS A 228 -3.11 -10.79 9.18
N SER A 229 -3.03 -9.46 8.98
CA SER A 229 -1.86 -8.78 8.45
C SER A 229 -0.57 -9.21 9.17
N LYS A 230 0.51 -9.36 8.39
CA LYS A 230 1.83 -9.72 8.91
C LYS A 230 2.24 -8.76 10.02
N GLY A 231 2.72 -9.31 11.13
CA GLY A 231 3.20 -8.51 12.26
C GLY A 231 2.14 -7.69 13.02
N SER A 232 0.85 -7.84 12.69
CA SER A 232 -0.21 -7.11 13.39
C SER A 232 -0.33 -7.51 14.87
N THR A 233 -0.55 -6.49 15.71
CA THR A 233 -0.89 -6.64 17.13
C THR A 233 -2.40 -6.56 17.28
N TYR A 234 -3.01 -7.58 17.88
CA TYR A 234 -4.45 -7.64 18.12
C TYR A 234 -4.74 -8.57 19.30
N THR A 235 -6.00 -8.59 19.73
CA THR A 235 -6.51 -9.53 20.74
C THR A 235 -7.72 -10.28 20.21
N VAL A 236 -7.79 -11.58 20.50
CA VAL A 236 -8.92 -12.45 20.15
C VAL A 236 -9.81 -12.63 21.37
N GLY A 237 -11.09 -12.29 21.23
CA GLY A 237 -12.11 -12.42 22.25
C GLY A 237 -13.12 -13.50 21.92
N LEU A 238 -13.72 -14.06 22.97
CA LEU A 238 -14.86 -14.95 22.88
C LEU A 238 -16.00 -14.35 23.69
N SER A 239 -17.14 -14.06 23.06
CA SER A 239 -18.36 -13.61 23.76
C SER A 239 -18.83 -14.61 24.82
N ASN A 240 -19.75 -14.20 25.69
CA ASN A 240 -20.32 -15.10 26.72
C ASN A 240 -21.41 -16.05 26.15
N GLY A 241 -21.59 -16.10 24.84
CA GLY A 241 -22.64 -16.87 24.20
C GLY A 241 -23.99 -16.16 24.20
N ASN A 242 -24.98 -16.76 23.54
CA ASN A 242 -26.33 -16.21 23.42
C ASN A 242 -27.17 -16.42 24.69
N ASN A 243 -26.79 -17.38 25.53
CA ASN A 243 -27.56 -17.76 26.72
C ASN A 243 -26.77 -17.54 28.01
N ALA A 244 -25.86 -16.58 28.01
CA ALA A 244 -25.06 -16.22 29.18
C ALA A 244 -25.96 -15.93 30.41
N VAL A 245 -25.57 -16.47 31.57
CA VAL A 245 -26.15 -16.08 32.86
C VAL A 245 -25.05 -15.38 33.64
N SER A 246 -25.22 -14.08 33.85
CA SER A 246 -24.11 -13.19 34.24
C SER A 246 -22.97 -13.25 33.22
N SER A 247 -21.81 -13.82 33.57
CA SER A 247 -20.67 -14.02 32.66
C SER A 247 -20.45 -15.47 32.25
N VAL A 248 -21.18 -16.43 32.84
CA VAL A 248 -20.99 -17.86 32.58
C VAL A 248 -21.75 -18.24 31.31
N ARG A 249 -21.06 -18.93 30.40
CA ARG A 249 -21.68 -19.43 29.17
C ARG A 249 -22.61 -20.58 29.48
N ASN A 250 -23.75 -20.63 28.80
CA ASN A 250 -24.69 -21.74 28.95
C ASN A 250 -25.17 -22.19 27.59
N MET A 251 -25.26 -23.49 27.40
CA MET A 251 -26.09 -24.05 26.33
C MET A 251 -27.54 -24.12 26.81
N ALA A 252 -28.49 -23.95 25.89
CA ALA A 252 -29.90 -23.86 26.20
C ALA A 252 -30.71 -25.00 25.56
N SER A 253 -31.68 -25.52 26.32
CA SER A 253 -32.74 -26.39 25.82
C SER A 253 -34.08 -25.89 26.38
N GLY A 254 -34.77 -25.05 25.61
CA GLY A 254 -35.88 -24.26 26.14
C GLY A 254 -35.42 -23.32 27.26
N THR A 255 -36.02 -23.43 28.44
CA THR A 255 -35.62 -22.68 29.65
C THR A 255 -34.48 -23.34 30.42
N ASN A 256 -34.13 -24.59 30.11
CA ASN A 256 -33.07 -25.31 30.80
C ASN A 256 -31.70 -24.80 30.35
N ARG A 257 -30.73 -24.82 31.26
CA ARG A 257 -29.36 -24.35 31.02
C ARG A 257 -28.35 -25.44 31.39
N LEU A 258 -27.33 -25.57 30.56
CA LEU A 258 -26.16 -26.41 30.80
C LEU A 258 -24.92 -25.51 30.73
N SER A 259 -24.35 -25.16 31.88
CA SER A 259 -23.22 -24.26 31.97
C SER A 259 -21.95 -24.90 31.44
N TYR A 260 -21.15 -24.13 30.71
CA TYR A 260 -19.88 -24.57 30.16
C TYR A 260 -18.91 -23.39 30.12
N GLU A 261 -17.62 -23.69 29.94
CA GLU A 261 -16.62 -22.66 29.69
C GLU A 261 -15.58 -23.08 28.66
N ILE A 262 -14.91 -22.06 28.10
CA ILE A 262 -13.80 -22.21 27.16
C ILE A 262 -12.55 -21.60 27.80
N TYR A 263 -11.51 -22.41 27.89
CA TYR A 263 -10.24 -22.05 28.54
C TYR A 263 -9.09 -21.98 27.54
N LYS A 264 -8.11 -21.14 27.83
CA LYS A 264 -6.91 -20.95 26.99
C LYS A 264 -6.02 -22.19 27.06
N GLY A 265 -5.69 -22.79 25.91
CA GLY A 265 -4.91 -24.02 25.84
C GLY A 265 -5.48 -25.09 26.76
N THR A 266 -4.62 -25.71 27.58
CA THR A 266 -5.00 -26.70 28.61
C THR A 266 -5.17 -26.12 30.01
N THR A 267 -5.09 -24.79 30.15
CA THR A 267 -5.11 -24.09 31.45
C THR A 267 -6.51 -24.01 32.05
N SER A 268 -6.63 -23.41 33.23
CA SER A 268 -7.88 -22.97 33.85
C SER A 268 -8.20 -21.49 33.58
N ASN A 269 -7.40 -20.80 32.77
CA ASN A 269 -7.63 -19.39 32.45
C ASN A 269 -8.76 -19.27 31.44
N ARG A 270 -9.85 -18.62 31.85
CA ARG A 270 -11.01 -18.38 31.01
C ARG A 270 -10.62 -17.56 29.77
N TRP A 271 -11.13 -17.97 28.61
CA TRP A 271 -11.06 -17.17 27.39
C TRP A 271 -12.39 -16.45 27.20
N GLY A 272 -12.36 -15.13 27.37
CA GLY A 272 -13.55 -14.29 27.47
C GLY A 272 -13.49 -13.06 26.57
N PRO A 273 -14.48 -12.16 26.68
CA PRO A 273 -14.65 -11.06 25.74
C PRO A 273 -13.78 -9.84 26.06
N SER A 274 -13.24 -9.72 27.28
CA SER A 274 -12.67 -8.46 27.76
C SER A 274 -11.41 -8.63 28.61
N GLY A 275 -10.61 -7.56 28.72
CA GLY A 275 -9.44 -7.49 29.59
C GLY A 275 -8.46 -8.63 29.39
N THR A 276 -7.98 -9.19 30.49
CA THR A 276 -7.00 -10.29 30.52
C THR A 276 -7.59 -11.64 30.09
N GLU A 277 -8.90 -11.75 29.90
CA GLU A 277 -9.54 -12.97 29.38
C GLU A 277 -9.36 -13.10 27.87
N ARG A 278 -9.12 -12.00 27.14
CA ARG A 278 -8.76 -12.05 25.72
C ARG A 278 -7.37 -12.66 25.53
N VAL A 279 -7.06 -13.11 24.32
CA VAL A 279 -5.75 -13.68 23.97
C VAL A 279 -5.03 -12.75 23.01
N SER A 280 -3.83 -12.29 23.40
CA SER A 280 -2.98 -11.45 22.55
C SER A 280 -2.45 -12.20 21.33
N SER A 281 -2.25 -11.52 20.21
CA SER A 281 -1.60 -12.08 19.02
C SER A 281 -0.18 -12.57 19.28
N THR A 282 0.50 -12.04 20.30
CA THR A 282 1.81 -12.50 20.76
C THR A 282 1.77 -13.80 21.56
N ALA A 283 0.59 -14.21 22.02
CA ALA A 283 0.37 -15.43 22.81
C ALA A 283 -0.23 -16.57 21.98
N ALA A 284 -0.13 -16.49 20.64
CA ALA A 284 -0.54 -17.58 19.76
C ALA A 284 0.33 -18.83 19.97
N ASP A 285 -0.28 -20.01 19.87
CA ASP A 285 0.42 -21.28 20.01
C ASP A 285 1.36 -21.53 18.82
N THR A 286 0.92 -21.16 17.61
CA THR A 286 1.73 -21.26 16.39
C THR A 286 1.50 -20.06 15.49
N VAL A 287 2.50 -19.78 14.66
CA VAL A 287 2.46 -18.75 13.61
C VAL A 287 2.95 -19.40 12.32
N SER A 288 2.22 -19.23 11.21
CA SER A 288 2.62 -19.72 9.91
C SER A 288 3.91 -19.05 9.41
N THR A 289 4.62 -19.70 8.48
CA THR A 289 5.91 -19.21 7.94
C THR A 289 5.80 -17.82 7.30
N ASP A 290 4.66 -17.50 6.67
CA ASP A 290 4.37 -16.18 6.09
C ASP A 290 4.00 -15.11 7.14
N GLY A 291 3.83 -15.49 8.40
CA GLY A 291 3.50 -14.62 9.51
C GLY A 291 2.04 -14.13 9.53
N LEU A 292 1.15 -14.72 8.72
CA LEU A 292 -0.23 -14.28 8.57
C LEU A 292 -1.23 -15.05 9.43
N THR A 293 -1.08 -16.37 9.51
CA THR A 293 -2.00 -17.23 10.27
C THR A 293 -1.45 -17.48 11.66
N ARG A 294 -2.29 -17.23 12.66
CA ARG A 294 -2.01 -17.57 14.07
C ARG A 294 -3.05 -18.56 14.57
N SER A 295 -2.59 -19.57 15.30
CA SER A 295 -3.43 -20.59 15.89
C SER A 295 -3.50 -20.43 17.41
N TYR A 296 -4.69 -20.65 17.97
CA TYR A 296 -4.98 -20.53 19.39
C TYR A 296 -5.72 -21.76 19.87
N ASN A 297 -5.05 -22.57 20.67
CA ASN A 297 -5.59 -23.77 21.27
C ASN A 297 -6.51 -23.40 22.43
N TYR A 298 -7.57 -24.18 22.60
CA TYR A 298 -8.48 -24.04 23.71
C TYR A 298 -9.02 -25.38 24.17
N THR A 299 -9.48 -25.42 25.41
CA THR A 299 -10.24 -26.54 25.96
C THR A 299 -11.60 -26.05 26.44
N ALA A 300 -12.66 -26.61 25.87
CA ALA A 300 -14.02 -26.39 26.33
C ALA A 300 -14.45 -27.48 27.32
N ARG A 301 -15.20 -27.12 28.36
CA ARG A 301 -15.67 -28.04 29.41
C ARG A 301 -17.07 -27.68 29.86
N VAL A 302 -17.92 -28.70 30.04
CA VAL A 302 -19.14 -28.56 30.85
C VAL A 302 -18.72 -28.36 32.31
N LEU A 303 -19.32 -27.39 33.00
CA LEU A 303 -19.00 -27.14 34.41
C LEU A 303 -19.61 -28.24 35.28
N THR A 304 -18.82 -28.86 36.16
CA THR A 304 -19.26 -30.02 36.97
C THR A 304 -19.96 -29.63 38.27
N THR A 305 -19.93 -28.35 38.65
CA THR A 305 -20.49 -27.82 39.91
C THR A 305 -21.97 -27.40 39.81
N GLN A 306 -22.65 -27.76 38.71
CA GLN A 306 -24.07 -27.49 38.49
C GLN A 306 -24.93 -28.73 38.74
N ASN A 307 -26.24 -28.55 38.97
CA ASN A 307 -27.18 -29.66 38.97
C ASN A 307 -27.32 -30.24 37.55
N THR A 308 -27.47 -31.56 37.43
CA THR A 308 -27.75 -32.19 36.13
C THR A 308 -29.11 -31.73 35.62
N PRO A 309 -29.17 -31.00 34.49
CA PRO A 309 -30.44 -30.53 33.95
C PRO A 309 -31.19 -31.69 33.25
N PRO A 310 -32.49 -31.52 32.92
CA PRO A 310 -33.26 -32.55 32.23
C PRO A 310 -32.60 -33.00 30.91
N ALA A 311 -32.86 -34.24 30.49
CA ALA A 311 -32.38 -34.75 29.21
C ALA A 311 -32.89 -33.89 28.04
N GLY A 312 -32.00 -33.56 27.11
CA GLY A 312 -32.32 -32.76 25.95
C GLY A 312 -31.09 -32.36 25.15
N ASN A 313 -31.32 -31.73 24.00
CA ASN A 313 -30.26 -31.14 23.18
C ASN A 313 -30.07 -29.69 23.61
N TYR A 314 -28.84 -29.35 24.02
CA TYR A 314 -28.46 -28.02 24.48
C TYR A 314 -27.53 -27.38 23.46
N THR A 315 -27.82 -26.16 23.02
CA THR A 315 -26.99 -25.41 22.07
C THR A 315 -26.69 -24.00 22.56
N ASP A 316 -25.56 -23.45 22.15
CA ASP A 316 -25.21 -22.04 22.32
C ASP A 316 -24.49 -21.54 21.07
N SER A 317 -24.35 -20.22 20.92
CA SER A 317 -23.54 -19.61 19.86
C SER A 317 -22.59 -18.59 20.46
N VAL A 318 -21.28 -18.81 20.26
CA VAL A 318 -20.22 -17.92 20.75
C VAL A 318 -19.63 -17.16 19.58
N VAL A 319 -19.72 -15.84 19.62
CA VAL A 319 -19.01 -14.95 18.70
C VAL A 319 -17.52 -14.92 19.06
N VAL A 320 -16.67 -15.14 18.06
CA VAL A 320 -15.24 -14.85 18.09
C VAL A 320 -15.01 -13.48 17.47
N ASP A 321 -14.32 -12.60 18.18
CA ASP A 321 -14.04 -11.25 17.71
C ASP A 321 -12.54 -10.91 17.79
N ILE A 322 -12.13 -9.95 16.96
CA ILE A 322 -10.76 -9.43 16.93
C ILE A 322 -10.80 -7.93 17.17
N ALA A 323 -9.90 -7.45 18.02
CA ALA A 323 -9.69 -6.04 18.29
C ALA A 323 -8.22 -5.68 18.13
N PHE A 324 -7.94 -4.63 17.34
CA PHE A 324 -6.60 -4.06 17.14
C PHE A 324 -6.23 -3.09 18.26
#